data_AF-A0A800A782-F1
#
_entry.id   AF-A0A800A782-F1
#
_cell.length_a   1.000
_cell.length_b   1.000
_cell.length_c   1.000
_cell.angle_alpha   90.00
_cell.angle_beta   90.00
_cell.angle_gamma   90.00
#
_symmetry.space_group_name_H-M   'P 1'
#
loop_
_entity.id
_entity.type
_entity.pdbx_description
1 polymer ?
#
loop_
_entity_poly.entity_id
_entity_poly.type
_entity_poly.pdbx_seq_one_letter_code
_entity_poly.pdbx_strand_id
1 'polypeptide(L)' 'MIRGQEWLIVLLIVVLIFGARKLPELARSLGASAKEFRKGIEEGGKEAAAEQASDTSEVSDS' A
#
# COMPACT_ATOMS: atom_id res chain seq x y z
N MET A 1 -11.79 -14.81 29.80
CA MET A 1 -10.54 -15.17 29.09
C MET A 1 -10.95 -16.09 27.95
N ILE A 2 -10.39 -15.92 26.74
CA ILE A 2 -10.82 -16.51 25.45
C ILE A 2 -11.81 -15.61 24.69
N ARG A 3 -11.27 -14.77 23.80
CA ARG A 3 -11.98 -14.06 22.72
C ARG A 3 -11.24 -14.16 21.37
N GLY A 4 -10.12 -14.89 21.34
CA GLY A 4 -9.26 -15.04 20.15
C GLY A 4 -9.42 -16.38 19.44
N GLN A 5 -9.95 -17.40 20.13
CA GLN A 5 -10.13 -18.72 19.54
C GLN A 5 -11.28 -18.72 18.52
N GLU A 6 -12.32 -17.90 18.69
CA GLU A 6 -13.38 -17.78 17.67
C GLU A 6 -12.81 -17.23 16.35
N TRP A 7 -11.97 -16.20 16.44
CA TRP A 7 -11.29 -15.63 15.25
C TRP A 7 -10.38 -16.64 14.57
N LEU A 8 -9.67 -17.47 15.33
CA LEU A 8 -8.81 -18.52 14.79
C LEU A 8 -9.62 -19.59 14.04
N ILE A 9 -10.78 -19.97 14.56
CA ILE A 9 -11.69 -20.94 13.93
C ILE A 9 -12.29 -20.36 12.64
N VAL A 10 -12.72 -19.10 12.65
CA VAL A 10 -13.22 -18.43 11.44
C VAL A 10 -12.12 -18.36 10.37
N LEU A 11 -10.91 -17.98 10.76
CA LEU A 11 -9.76 -17.94 9.85
C LEU A 11 -9.47 -19.33 9.25
N LEU A 12 -9.54 -20.38 10.06
CA LEU A 12 -9.36 -21.76 9.61
C LEU A 12 -10.40 -22.16 8.56
N ILE A 13 -11.67 -21.82 8.77
CA ILE A 13 -12.76 -22.10 7.81
C ILE A 13 -12.52 -21.34 6.49
N VAL A 14 -12.14 -20.07 6.56
CA VAL A 14 -11.82 -19.27 5.37
C VAL A 14 -10.65 -19.92 4.60
N VAL A 15 -9.61 -20.35 5.29
CA VAL A 15 -8.47 -21.06 4.68
C VAL A 15 -8.88 -22.38 4.05
N LEU A 16 -9.85 -23.11 4.61
CA LEU A 16 -10.35 -24.36 4.04
C LEU A 16 -11.16 -24.13 2.75
N ILE A 17 -11.97 -23.07 2.69
CA ILE A 17 -12.79 -22.73 1.51
C ILE A 17 -11.91 -22.18 0.38
N PHE A 18 -11.04 -21.22 0.69
CA PHE A 18 -10.18 -20.57 -0.31
C PHE A 18 -8.92 -21.38 -0.61
N GLY A 19 -8.48 -22.23 0.32
CA GLY A 19 -7.23 -22.98 0.27
C GLY A 19 -6.03 -22.18 0.80
N ALA A 20 -5.12 -22.86 1.50
CA ALA A 20 -3.91 -22.28 2.08
C ALA A 20 -2.96 -21.62 1.05
N ARG A 21 -3.09 -21.97 -0.24
CA ARG A 21 -2.30 -21.39 -1.33
C ARG A 21 -2.88 -20.08 -1.87
N LYS A 22 -4.19 -19.84 -1.73
CA LYS A 22 -4.85 -18.69 -2.39
C LYS A 22 -4.82 -17.42 -1.54
N LEU A 23 -4.94 -17.54 -0.22
CA LEU A 23 -4.74 -16.42 0.70
C LEU A 23 -3.38 -15.70 0.52
N PRO A 24 -2.22 -16.39 0.52
CA PRO A 24 -0.94 -15.73 0.31
C PRO A 24 -0.74 -15.22 -1.12
N GLU A 25 -1.31 -15.89 -2.12
CA GLU A 25 -1.28 -15.47 -3.53
C GLU A 25 -2.03 -14.14 -3.71
N LEU A 26 -3.24 -14.03 -3.15
CA LEU A 26 -4.05 -12.80 -3.14
C LEU A 26 -3.39 -11.68 -2.33
N ALA A 27 -2.83 -11.99 -1.17
CA ALA A 27 -2.10 -11.00 -0.37
C ALA A 27 -0.87 -10.46 -1.11
N ARG A 28 -0.18 -11.31 -1.87
CA ARG A 28 1.02 -10.92 -2.62
C ARG A 28 0.67 -10.09 -3.85
N SER A 29 -0.40 -10.42 -4.59
CA SER A 29 -0.86 -9.60 -5.71
C SER A 29 -1.42 -8.24 -5.25
N LEU A 30 -2.24 -8.23 -4.20
CA LEU A 30 -2.77 -6.99 -3.61
C LEU A 30 -1.64 -6.14 -3.01
N GLY A 31 -0.67 -6.76 -2.34
CA GLY A 31 0.49 -6.09 -1.78
C GLY A 31 1.40 -5.49 -2.85
N ALA A 32 1.60 -6.18 -3.98
CA ALA A 32 2.34 -5.64 -5.11
C ALA A 32 1.67 -4.39 -5.70
N SER A 33 0.36 -4.45 -5.97
CA SER A 33 -0.41 -3.30 -6.46
C SER A 33 -0.40 -2.14 -5.46
N ALA A 34 -0.60 -2.42 -4.17
CA ALA A 34 -0.57 -1.40 -3.12
C ALA A 34 0.83 -0.76 -2.96
N LYS A 35 1.90 -1.53 -3.18
CA LYS A 35 3.27 -1.03 -3.15
C LYS A 35 3.55 -0.06 -4.29
N GLU A 36 3.21 -0.45 -5.53
CA GLU A 36 3.39 0.44 -6.69
C GLU A 36 2.51 1.69 -6.59
N PHE A 37 1.28 1.55 -6.08
CA PHE A 37 0.39 2.70 -5.81
C PHE A 37 1.00 3.68 -4.80
N ARG A 38 1.53 3.18 -3.68
CA ARG A 38 2.22 4.01 -2.68
C ARG A 38 3.44 4.71 -3.25
N LYS A 39 4.24 3.98 -4.04
CA LYS A 39 5.43 4.52 -4.70
C LYS A 39 5.07 5.66 -5.66
N GLY A 40 4.02 5.48 -6.49
CA GLY A 40 3.56 6.52 -7.41
C GLY A 40 3.07 7.78 -6.69
N ILE A 41 2.38 7.64 -5.55
CA ILE A 41 1.97 8.79 -4.72
C ILE A 41 3.19 9.51 -4.13
N GLU A 42 4.18 8.76 -3.64
CA GLU A 42 5.38 9.33 -3.03
C GLU A 42 6.26 10.04 -4.06
N GLU A 43 6.43 9.45 -5.25
CA GLU A 43 7.19 10.04 -6.36
C GLU A 43 6.48 11.29 -6.91
N GLY A 44 5.17 11.22 -7.19
CA GLY A 44 4.41 12.39 -7.65
C GLY A 44 4.37 13.53 -6.62
N GLY A 45 4.36 13.20 -5.32
CA GLY A 45 4.46 14.20 -4.25
C GLY A 45 5.85 14.85 -4.16
N LYS A 46 6.92 14.13 -4.51
CA LYS A 46 8.29 14.66 -4.56
C LYS A 46 8.52 15.50 -5.82
N GLU A 47 7.95 15.09 -6.95
CA GLU A 47 8.04 15.81 -8.23
C GLU A 47 7.30 17.15 -8.13
N ALA A 48 6.10 17.18 -7.54
CA ALA A 48 5.36 18.41 -7.25
C ALA A 48 6.07 19.37 -6.26
N ALA A 49 6.94 18.84 -5.39
CA ALA A 49 7.74 19.64 -4.47
C ALA A 49 9.04 20.17 -5.11
N ALA A 50 9.59 19.45 -6.09
CA ALA A 50 10.78 19.86 -6.83
C ALA A 50 10.45 20.94 -7.88
N GLU A 51 9.28 20.87 -8.52
CA GLU A 51 8.83 21.86 -9.53
C GLU A 51 8.54 23.25 -8.91
N GLN A 52 8.09 23.30 -7.65
CA GLN A 52 7.86 24.57 -6.94
C GLN A 52 9.16 25.26 -6.48
N ALA A 53 10.27 24.53 -6.37
CA ALA A 53 11.55 25.10 -5.98
C ALA A 53 12.28 25.80 -7.15
N SER A 54 11.96 25.45 -8.40
CA SER A 54 12.56 26.06 -9.60
C SER A 54 11.88 27.35 -10.07
N ASP A 55 10.62 27.60 -9.72
CA ASP A 55 9.86 28.78 -10.19
C ASP A 55 10.01 30.03 -9.29
N THR A 56 10.65 29.90 -8.12
CA THR A 56 10.85 31.03 -7.18
C THR A 56 12.18 31.78 -7.38
N SER A 57 13.14 31.25 -8.16
CA SER A 57 14.45 31.89 -8.33
C SER A 57 14.56 32.92 -9.47
N GLU A 58 13.56 33.09 -10.34
CA GLU A 58 13.63 34.02 -11.48
C GLU A 58 13.03 35.41 -11.22
N VAL A 59 12.30 35.64 -10.12
CA VAL A 59 11.56 36.92 -9.90
C VAL A 59 12.31 37.92 -9.00
N SER A 60 13.50 37.57 -8.46
CA SER A 60 14.22 38.45 -7.52
C SER A 60 15.38 39.27 -8.13
N ASP A 61 15.63 39.17 -9.43
CA ASP A 61 16.74 39.88 -10.11
C ASP A 61 16.23 40.61 -11.38
N SER A 62 15.15 41.40 -11.24
CA SER A 62 14.72 42.43 -12.20
C SER A 62 13.84 43.48 -11.53
#